data_AF-A0A0L8HS21-F1
#
_entry.id   AF-A0A0L8HS21-F1
#
_cell.length_a   1.000
_cell.length_b   1.000
_cell.length_c   1.000
_cell.angle_alpha   90.00
_cell.angle_beta   90.00
_cell.angle_gamma   90.00
#
_symmetry.space_group_name_H-M   'P 1'
#
loop_
_entity.id
_entity.type
_entity.pdbx_description
1 polymer ?
#
loop_
_entity_poly.entity_id
_entity_poly.type
_entity_poly.pdbx_seq_one_letter_code
_entity_poly.pdbx_strand_id
1 'polypeptide(L)' 'MFPKKSRKYCCICSHYRGKNVDGKVISLHRYPANVAIRRIWLQRSRLVRKDFVYTANSQMCSQ' A
#
# COMPACT_ATOMS: atom_id res chain seq x y z
N MET A 1 -5.14 -24.24 -16.44
CA MET A 1 -5.86 -23.18 -15.68
C MET A 1 -4.81 -22.22 -15.12
N PHE A 2 -4.65 -21.02 -15.68
CA PHE A 2 -3.67 -20.06 -15.17
C PHE A 2 -4.09 -19.64 -13.75
N PRO A 3 -3.21 -19.68 -12.74
CA PRO A 3 -3.58 -19.19 -11.41
C PRO A 3 -4.00 -17.73 -11.57
N LYS A 4 -5.25 -17.41 -11.22
CA LYS A 4 -5.71 -16.03 -11.08
C LYS A 4 -4.80 -15.39 -10.04
N LYS A 5 -3.73 -14.72 -10.48
CA LYS A 5 -2.80 -14.01 -9.58
C LYS A 5 -3.65 -13.11 -8.71
N SER A 6 -3.73 -13.41 -7.42
CA SER A 6 -4.42 -12.57 -6.45
C SER A 6 -3.80 -11.18 -6.55
N ARG A 7 -4.60 -10.20 -6.97
CA ARG A 7 -4.12 -8.82 -7.11
C ARG A 7 -3.65 -8.35 -5.74
N LYS A 8 -2.51 -7.68 -5.70
CA LYS A 8 -2.02 -7.00 -4.49
C LYS A 8 -2.63 -5.61 -4.46
N TYR A 9 -3.09 -5.19 -3.28
CA TYR A 9 -3.83 -3.94 -3.08
C TYR A 9 -3.10 -3.03 -2.09
N CYS A 10 -3.25 -1.72 -2.27
CA CYS A 10 -2.89 -0.72 -1.29
C CYS A 10 -3.81 -0.88 -0.06
N CYS A 11 -3.23 -0.92 1.14
CA CYS A 11 -3.94 -1.09 2.40
C CYS A 11 -4.75 0.16 2.83
N ILE A 12 -4.61 1.28 2.11
CA ILE A 12 -5.29 2.55 2.39
C ILE A 12 -6.35 2.88 1.34
N CYS A 13 -5.99 2.93 0.05
CA CYS A 13 -6.89 3.39 -1.02
C CYS A 13 -7.43 2.27 -1.92
N SER A 14 -7.16 1.00 -1.61
CA SER A 14 -7.65 -0.16 -2.38
C SER A 14 -7.28 -0.16 -3.87
N HIS A 15 -6.31 0.64 -4.31
CA HIS A 15 -5.73 0.51 -5.64
C HIS A 15 -4.88 -0.75 -5.73
N TYR A 16 -4.97 -1.46 -6.85
CA TYR A 16 -4.16 -2.65 -7.09
C TYR A 16 -2.91 -2.35 -7.91
N ARG A 17 -1.87 -3.14 -7.71
CA ARG A 17 -0.62 -3.06 -8.48
C ARG A 17 -0.90 -3.19 -9.98
N GLY A 18 -0.40 -2.25 -10.78
CA GLY A 18 -0.58 -2.24 -12.23
C GLY A 18 -1.86 -1.54 -12.69
N LYS A 19 -2.71 -1.05 -11.79
CA LYS A 19 -3.83 -0.17 -12.16
C LYS A 19 -3.25 1.12 -12.77
N ASN A 20 -3.81 1.58 -13.89
CA ASN A 20 -3.53 2.92 -14.41
C ASN A 20 -4.51 3.91 -13.76
N VAL A 21 -3.98 4.96 -13.13
CA VAL A 21 -4.74 6.07 -12.53
C VAL A 21 -4.09 7.35 -13.04
N ASP A 22 -4.84 8.17 -13.77
CA ASP A 22 -4.39 9.45 -14.33
C ASP A 22 -3.11 9.36 -15.16
N GLY A 23 -2.98 8.31 -15.97
CA GLY A 23 -1.80 8.06 -16.80
C GLY A 23 -0.60 7.47 -16.06
N LYS A 24 -0.69 7.29 -14.73
CA LYS A 24 0.35 6.67 -13.91
C LYS A 24 0.01 5.23 -13.55
N VAL A 25 1.00 4.34 -13.66
CA VAL A 25 0.87 2.95 -13.24
C VAL A 25 1.15 2.84 -11.74
N ILE A 26 0.16 2.33 -11.00
CA ILE A 26 0.27 2.14 -9.56
C ILE A 26 1.30 1.06 -9.23
N SER A 27 2.36 1.45 -8.53
CA SER A 27 3.29 0.53 -7.86
C SER A 27 2.91 0.37 -6.39
N LEU A 28 3.23 -0.78 -5.79
CA LEU A 28 2.97 -1.08 -4.39
C LEU A 28 4.26 -1.38 -3.65
N HIS A 29 4.45 -0.73 -2.50
CA HIS A 29 5.64 -0.79 -1.66
C HIS A 29 5.28 -1.36 -0.30
N ARG A 30 6.15 -2.19 0.28
CA ARG A 30 6.01 -2.63 1.67
C ARG A 30 6.44 -1.52 2.61
N TYR A 31 5.97 -1.57 3.86
CA TYR A 31 6.51 -0.69 4.90
C TYR A 31 8.00 -0.92 5.08
N PRO A 32 8.79 0.15 5.23
CA PRO A 32 10.24 0.04 5.36
C PRO A 32 10.63 -0.62 6.68
N ALA A 33 11.77 -1.31 6.69
CA ALA A 33 12.33 -1.92 7.89
C ALA A 33 12.83 -0.86 8.90
N ASN A 34 13.29 0.30 8.40
CA ASN A 34 13.71 1.41 9.23
C ASN A 34 12.53 1.95 10.06
N VAL A 35 12.67 1.90 11.39
CA VAL A 35 11.60 2.25 12.34
C VAL A 35 11.18 3.71 12.24
N ALA A 36 12.11 4.64 12.03
CA ALA A 36 11.82 6.07 11.94
C ALA A 36 10.98 6.38 10.70
N ILE A 37 11.41 5.87 9.53
CA ILE A 37 10.66 6.05 8.27
C ILE A 37 9.29 5.36 8.36
N ARG A 38 9.25 4.15 8.94
CA ARG A 38 8.00 3.40 9.15
C ARG A 38 7.01 4.17 10.02
N ARG A 39 7.46 4.83 11.09
CA ARG A 39 6.59 5.68 11.94
C ARG A 39 5.95 6.81 11.14
N ILE A 40 6.71 7.48 10.28
CA ILE A 40 6.19 8.56 9.41
C ILE A 40 5.09 8.02 8.48
N TRP A 41 5.33 6.86 7.86
CA TRP A 41 4.32 6.21 7.01
C TRP A 41 3.05 5.89 7.79
N LEU A 42 3.17 5.32 8.99
CA LEU A 42 2.03 4.99 9.84
C LEU A 42 1.25 6.22 10.29
N GLN A 43 1.94 7.31 10.65
CA GLN A 43 1.29 8.57 10.99
C GLN A 43 0.44 9.05 9.81
N ARG A 44 0.99 9.07 8.59
CA ARG A 44 0.24 9.45 7.38
C ARG A 44 -0.93 8.53 7.08
N SER A 45 -0.73 7.21 7.21
CA SER A 45 -1.82 6.23 7.04
C SER A 45 -2.97 6.46 8.01
N ARG A 46 -2.67 6.82 9.26
CA ARG A 46 -3.67 7.10 10.30
C ARG A 46 -4.43 8.41 10.10
N LEU A 47 -3.90 9.34 9.30
CA LEU A 47 -4.68 10.52 8.86
C LEU A 47 -5.84 10.13 7.95
N VAL A 48 -5.69 9.06 7.17
CA VAL A 48 -6.73 8.55 6.25
C VAL A 48 -7.61 7.51 6.95
N ARG A 49 -7.03 6.64 7.77
CA ARG A 49 -7.73 5.59 8.51
C ARG A 49 -7.23 5.52 9.96
N LYS A 50 -7.95 6.17 10.88
CA LYS A 50 -7.54 6.39 12.28
C LYS A 50 -7.07 5.11 13.00
N ASP A 51 -7.82 4.02 12.84
CA ASP A 51 -7.55 2.74 13.51
C ASP A 51 -6.67 1.80 12.68
N PHE A 52 -5.93 2.33 11.70
CA PHE A 52 -5.07 1.52 10.86
C PHE A 52 -3.90 0.92 11.64
N VAL A 53 -3.78 -0.41 11.53
CA VAL A 53 -2.66 -1.21 12.01
C VAL A 53 -2.02 -1.89 10.80
N TYR A 54 -0.72 -1.69 10.63
CA TYR A 54 0.02 -2.36 9.56
C TYR A 54 0.39 -3.79 9.96
N THR A 55 0.51 -4.64 8.95
CA THR A 55 1.00 -6.02 9.05
C THR A 55 2.18 -6.21 8.09
N ALA A 56 2.91 -7.32 8.21
CA ALA A 56 4.02 -7.65 7.31
C ALA A 56 3.60 -7.73 5.82
N ASN A 57 2.32 -8.00 5.56
CA ASN A 57 1.75 -8.08 4.22
C ASN A 57 1.16 -6.75 3.73
N SER A 58 1.13 -5.72 4.58
CA SER A 58 0.59 -4.42 4.22
C SER A 58 1.47 -3.73 3.18
N GLN A 59 0.85 -3.25 2.12
CA GLN A 59 1.51 -2.52 1.06
C GLN A 59 0.78 -1.21 0.79
N MET A 60 1.52 -0.15 0.48
CA MET A 60 0.98 1.15 0.10
C MET A 60 1.37 1.48 -1.34
N CYS A 61 0.49 2.19 -2.04
CA CYS A 61 0.83 2.76 -3.34
C CYS A 61 1.60 4.07 -3.20
N SER A 62 2.52 4.32 -4.13
CA SER A 62 2.99 5.67 -4.44
C SER A 62 2.14 6.22 -5.60
N GLN A 63 1.45 7.33 -5.38
CA GLN A 63 0.80 8.12 -6.45
C GLN A 63 1.80 9.10 -7.07
#